data_AF-A0A8J7HXX7-F1
#
_entry.id   AF-A0A8J7HXX7-F1
#
_cell.length_a   1.000
_cell.length_b   1.000
_cell.length_c   1.000
_cell.angle_alpha   90.00
_cell.angle_beta   90.00
_cell.angle_gamma   90.00
#
_symmetry.space_group_name_H-M   'P 1'
#
loop_
_entity.id
_entity.type
_entity.pdbx_description
1 polymer ?
#
loop_
_entity_poly.entity_id
_entity_poly.type
_entity_poly.pdbx_seq_one_letter_code
_entity_poly.pdbx_strand_id
1 'polypeptide(L)' 'MYNNIADIDREIAALREQRDCTIAYWFEMGEADRSAYLPPQYLDNQWYLLGYYDRDYQLEIGFTPETPSFNHF' A
#
# COMPACT_ATOMS: atom_id res chain seq x y z
N MET A 1 -17.58 -28.84 -21.12
CA MET A 1 -16.61 -28.89 -20.01
C MET A 1 -15.54 -27.82 -20.26
N TYR A 2 -15.95 -26.54 -20.22
CA TYR A 2 -15.12 -25.36 -20.57
C TYR A 2 -15.20 -24.24 -19.51
N ASN A 3 -15.84 -24.49 -18.35
CA ASN A 3 -16.06 -23.45 -17.32
C ASN A 3 -14.92 -23.34 -16.29
N ASN A 4 -14.22 -24.44 -15.96
CA ASN A 4 -13.29 -24.41 -14.84
C ASN A 4 -12.05 -23.52 -15.06
N ILE A 5 -11.52 -23.45 -16.29
CA ILE A 5 -10.29 -22.66 -16.53
C ILE A 5 -10.60 -21.16 -16.50
N ALA A 6 -11.69 -20.72 -17.15
CA ALA A 6 -12.07 -19.31 -17.19
C ALA A 6 -12.49 -18.77 -15.82
N ASP A 7 -13.13 -19.61 -14.99
CA ASP A 7 -13.48 -19.22 -13.62
C ASP A 7 -12.23 -19.15 -12.72
N ILE A 8 -11.29 -20.09 -12.85
CA ILE A 8 -9.98 -20.04 -12.16
C ILE A 8 -9.20 -18.78 -12.55
N ASP A 9 -9.14 -18.44 -13.85
CA ASP A 9 -8.44 -17.25 -14.32
C ASP A 9 -9.05 -15.95 -13.74
N ARG A 10 -10.39 -15.90 -13.62
CA ARG A 10 -11.09 -14.78 -13.00
C ARG A 10 -10.77 -14.66 -11.52
N GLU A 11 -10.74 -15.77 -10.79
CA GLU A 11 -10.36 -15.80 -9.37
C GLU A 11 -8.90 -15.36 -9.17
N ILE A 12 -7.99 -15.82 -10.02
CA ILE A 12 -6.58 -15.38 -9.98
C ILE A 12 -6.48 -13.86 -10.21
N ALA A 13 -7.24 -13.32 -11.15
CA ALA A 13 -7.26 -11.88 -11.42
C ALA A 13 -7.76 -11.09 -10.20
N ALA A 14 -8.88 -11.52 -9.60
CA ALA A 14 -9.44 -10.88 -8.41
C ALA A 14 -8.49 -10.93 -7.20
N LEU A 15 -7.81 -12.06 -6.98
CA LEU A 15 -6.83 -12.20 -5.91
C LEU A 15 -5.60 -11.32 -6.12
N ARG A 16 -5.16 -11.13 -7.37
CA ARG A 16 -4.06 -10.20 -7.70
C ARG A 16 -4.45 -8.76 -7.41
N GLU A 17 -5.65 -8.36 -7.84
CA GLU A 17 -6.19 -7.03 -7.55
C GLU A 17 -6.28 -6.78 -6.05
N GLN A 18 -6.85 -7.73 -5.29
CA GLN A 18 -6.94 -7.63 -3.83
C GLN A 18 -5.56 -7.52 -3.16
N ARG A 19 -4.58 -8.29 -3.63
CA ARG A 19 -3.20 -8.20 -3.15
C ARG A 19 -2.62 -6.82 -3.42
N ASP A 20 -2.79 -6.29 -4.63
CA ASP A 20 -2.23 -5.00 -5.03
C ASP A 20 -2.88 -3.86 -4.23
N CYS A 21 -4.20 -3.90 -4.00
CA CYS A 21 -4.89 -2.99 -3.08
C CYS A 21 -4.36 -3.08 -1.65
N THR A 22 -4.09 -4.30 -1.16
CA THR A 22 -3.54 -4.50 0.18
C THR A 22 -2.14 -3.91 0.32
N ILE A 23 -1.29 -4.08 -0.70
CA ILE A 23 0.05 -3.49 -0.74
C ILE A 23 -0.04 -1.95 -0.72
N ALA A 24 -0.88 -1.38 -1.58
CA ALA A 24 -1.09 0.06 -1.66
C ALA A 24 -1.59 0.64 -0.32
N TYR A 25 -2.59 -0.01 0.29
CA TYR A 25 -3.11 0.37 1.60
C TYR A 25 -2.00 0.45 2.65
N TRP A 26 -1.17 -0.60 2.77
CA TRP A 26 -0.10 -0.61 3.77
C TRP A 26 0.95 0.45 3.51
N PHE A 27 1.34 0.63 2.24
CA PHE A 27 2.28 1.68 1.85
C PHE A 27 1.77 3.07 2.25
N GLU A 28 0.54 3.41 1.88
CA GLU A 28 -0.09 4.69 2.19
C GLU A 28 -0.24 4.91 3.70
N MET A 29 -0.58 3.86 4.46
CA MET A 29 -0.60 3.91 5.93
C MET A 29 0.77 4.27 6.52
N GLY A 30 1.85 3.69 5.99
CA GLY A 30 3.21 4.01 6.40
C GLY A 30 3.57 5.47 6.13
N GLU A 31 3.26 5.95 4.93
CA GLU A 31 3.48 7.35 4.56
C GLU A 31 2.69 8.32 5.45
N ALA A 32 1.44 7.99 5.77
CA ALA A 32 0.59 8.82 6.60
C ALA A 32 1.10 8.92 8.05
N ASP A 33 1.48 7.79 8.66
CA ASP A 33 2.05 7.77 10.01
C ASP A 33 3.33 8.60 10.07
N ARG A 34 4.22 8.44 9.08
CA ARG A 34 5.45 9.23 9.01
C ARG A 34 5.16 10.72 8.84
N SER A 35 4.19 11.08 7.99
CA SER A 35 3.76 12.47 7.78
C SER A 35 3.18 13.09 9.05
N ALA A 36 2.55 12.28 9.90
CA ALA A 36 2.05 12.67 11.21
C ALA A 36 3.13 12.66 12.31
N TYR A 37 4.40 12.39 11.98
CA TYR A 37 5.52 12.26 12.92
C TYR A 37 5.30 11.19 14.00
N LEU A 38 4.51 10.16 13.68
CA LEU A 38 4.32 9.02 14.56
C LEU A 38 5.48 8.03 14.39
N PRO A 39 5.89 7.31 15.45
CA PRO A 39 6.82 6.20 15.28
C PRO A 39 6.17 5.05 14.50
N PRO A 40 6.94 4.19 13.80
CA PRO A 40 6.38 3.04 13.08
C PRO A 40 5.55 2.13 13.98
N GLN A 41 4.31 1.84 13.58
CA GLN A 41 3.37 1.02 14.35
C GLN A 41 3.38 -0.47 13.96
N TYR A 42 3.75 -0.79 12.71
CA TYR A 42 3.66 -2.15 12.15
C TYR A 42 5.02 -2.64 11.65
N LEU A 43 5.94 -2.93 12.57
CA LEU A 43 7.33 -3.30 12.27
C LEU A 43 7.48 -4.62 11.48
N ASP A 44 6.51 -5.53 11.59
CA ASP A 44 6.54 -6.82 10.88
C ASP A 44 5.95 -6.73 9.46
N ASN A 45 5.39 -5.57 9.07
CA ASN A 45 4.79 -5.38 7.75
C ASN A 45 5.75 -4.60 6.83
N GLN A 46 6.37 -5.32 5.89
CA GLN A 46 7.33 -4.75 4.95
C GLN A 46 6.74 -3.67 4.03
N TRP A 47 5.46 -3.78 3.63
CA TRP A 47 4.83 -2.81 2.74
C TRP A 47 4.55 -1.49 3.45
N TYR A 48 4.18 -1.58 4.73
CA TYR A 48 4.07 -0.43 5.61
C TYR A 48 5.42 0.26 5.84
N LEU A 49 6.45 -0.50 6.19
CA LEU A 49 7.78 0.07 6.41
C LEU A 49 8.33 0.74 5.14
N LEU A 50 8.07 0.15 3.97
CA LEU A 50 8.47 0.75 2.70
C LEU A 50 7.88 2.15 2.53
N GLY A 51 6.57 2.33 2.75
CA GLY A 51 5.94 3.64 2.68
C GLY A 51 6.43 4.60 3.77
N TYR A 52 6.57 4.12 5.00
CA TYR A 52 7.08 4.94 6.10
C TYR A 52 8.46 5.54 5.80
N TYR A 53 9.41 4.72 5.32
CA TYR A 53 10.76 5.18 5.00
C TYR A 53 10.84 5.96 3.68
N ASP A 54 9.98 5.65 2.71
CA ASP A 54 9.88 6.45 1.49
C ASP A 54 9.48 7.89 1.83
N ARG A 55 8.49 8.05 2.72
CA ARG A 55 8.10 9.38 3.21
C ARG A 55 9.22 10.09 3.98
N ASP A 56 10.00 9.37 4.76
CA ASP A 56 11.15 9.94 5.46
C ASP A 56 12.17 10.52 4.48
N TYR A 57 12.50 9.76 3.44
CA TYR A 57 13.37 10.19 2.35
C TYR A 57 12.81 11.38 1.57
N GLN A 58 11.52 11.36 1.22
CA GLN A 58 10.84 12.47 0.56
C GLN A 58 10.97 13.77 1.37
N LEU A 59 10.76 13.71 2.69
CA LEU A 59 10.92 14.87 3.57
C LEU A 59 12.38 15.35 3.65
N GLU A 60 13.35 14.42 3.67
CA GLU A 60 14.79 14.73 3.67
C GLU A 60 15.21 15.53 2.43
N ILE A 61 14.67 15.18 1.26
CA ILE A 61 14.94 15.90 0.00
C ILE A 61 14.07 17.15 -0.20
N GLY A 62 13.25 17.52 0.80
CA GLY A 62 12.37 18.69 0.74
C GLY A 62 11.14 18.52 -0.15
N PHE A 63 10.78 17.28 -0.50
CA PHE A 63 9.53 16.98 -1.20
C PHE A 63 8.38 16.97 -0.20
N THR A 64 7.37 17.81 -0.44
CA THR A 64 6.12 17.85 0.33
C THR A 64 4.97 17.45 -0.59
N PRO A 65 4.63 16.16 -0.67
CA PRO A 65 3.52 15.72 -1.50
C PRO A 65 2.19 16.11 -0.87
N GLU A 66 1.15 16.12 -1.71
CA GLU A 66 -0.23 16.26 -1.25
C GLU A 66 -0.58 15.14 -0.25
N THR A 67 -1.41 15.47 0.74
CA THR A 67 -1.84 14.52 1.76
C THR A 67 -2.55 13.34 1.08
N PRO A 68 -2.18 12.08 1.37
CA PRO A 68 -2.86 10.94 0.79
C PRO A 68 -4.35 10.97 1.14
N SER A 69 -5.20 10.82 0.14
CA SER A 69 -6.63 10.64 0.33
C SER A 69 -6.91 9.14 0.40
N PHE A 70 -7.30 8.64 1.58
CA PHE A 70 -7.69 7.23 1.75
C PHE A 70 -9.05 6.88 1.09
N ASN A 71 -9.62 7.78 0.29
CA ASN A 71 -10.89 7.57 -0.42
C ASN A 71 -10.74 6.69 -1.68
N HIS A 72 -9.59 6.03 -1.88
CA HIS A 72 -9.31 5.25 -3.08
C HIS A 72 -9.78 3.79 -3.00
N PHE A 73 -10.46 3.40 -1.92
CA PHE A 73 -11.01 2.05 -1.70
C PHE A 73 -12.52 2.07 -1.52
#